data_AF-A0A428PLE4-F1
#
_entry.id   AF-A0A428PLE4-F1
#
_cell.length_a   1.000
_cell.length_b   1.000
_cell.length_c   1.000
_cell.angle_alpha   90.00
_cell.angle_beta   90.00
_cell.angle_gamma   90.00
#
_symmetry.space_group_name_H-M   'P 1'
#
loop_
_entity.id
_entity.type
_entity.pdbx_description
1 polymer ?
#
loop_
_entity_poly.entity_id
_entity_poly.type
_entity_poly.pdbx_seq_one_letter_code
_entity_poly.pdbx_strand_id
1 'polypeptide(L)'
;MRSLSYQSLQDFTGLPAVREAVASGDPGILVFDLPILQGDDVSLKTLPQGLVVQKHGTPSSVSVDVMEKLHKFSHVVFKNLSHAVELPCEKYLDEMHEYTAPGNDELRTVPLNEPLANEWSTLTIVLNTSHSQQALVLFGAALSTFTEGMTSKPPGSVIDVGELFGLIGKSEGDWIVYYVRPNEDVFYTRTAGALMTPLSTTEYEQRKRIKDSKIV
;
A
#
# COMPACT_ATOMS: atom_id res chain seq x y z
N MET A 1 1.87 -13.00 9.63
CA MET A 1 2.19 -12.44 8.30
C MET A 1 2.72 -13.51 7.36
N ARG A 2 2.33 -13.47 6.08
CA ARG A 2 2.76 -14.43 5.04
C ARG A 2 3.83 -13.84 4.12
N SER A 3 4.71 -14.72 3.66
CA SER A 3 5.84 -14.43 2.77
C SER A 3 5.59 -14.98 1.39
N LEU A 4 5.85 -14.20 0.35
CA LEU A 4 5.66 -14.61 -1.04
C LEU A 4 6.64 -13.91 -1.98
N SER A 5 6.90 -14.49 -3.16
CA SER A 5 7.73 -13.83 -4.18
C SER A 5 6.90 -12.87 -5.01
N TYR A 6 7.53 -11.82 -5.53
CA TYR A 6 6.89 -10.88 -6.46
C TYR A 6 6.29 -11.60 -7.68
N GLN A 7 7.02 -12.58 -8.24
CA GLN A 7 6.54 -13.37 -9.37
C GLN A 7 5.20 -14.07 -9.05
N SER A 8 5.05 -14.60 -7.84
CA SER A 8 3.82 -15.29 -7.43
C SER A 8 2.59 -14.36 -7.34
N LEU A 9 2.81 -13.05 -7.15
CA LEU A 9 1.73 -12.06 -7.28
C LEU A 9 1.37 -11.81 -8.74
N GLN A 10 2.36 -11.78 -9.65
CA GLN A 10 2.12 -11.49 -11.06
C GLN A 10 1.35 -12.59 -11.78
N ASP A 11 1.60 -13.85 -11.44
CA ASP A 11 0.96 -15.02 -12.04
C ASP A 11 -0.16 -15.64 -11.19
N PHE A 12 -0.55 -14.97 -10.09
CA PHE A 12 -1.58 -15.38 -9.13
C PHE A 12 -1.31 -16.71 -8.40
N THR A 13 -0.14 -17.33 -8.56
CA THR A 13 0.19 -18.55 -7.78
C THR A 13 0.27 -18.27 -6.28
N GLY A 14 0.52 -17.02 -5.88
CA GLY A 14 0.52 -16.55 -4.49
C GLY A 14 -0.86 -16.20 -3.93
N LEU A 15 -1.93 -16.18 -4.73
CA LEU A 15 -3.28 -15.79 -4.29
C LEU A 15 -3.80 -16.59 -3.08
N PRO A 16 -3.57 -17.91 -2.94
CA PRO A 16 -3.97 -18.65 -1.75
C PRO A 16 -3.33 -18.10 -0.46
N ALA A 17 -2.06 -17.69 -0.51
CA ALA A 17 -1.37 -17.12 0.63
C ALA A 17 -1.91 -15.72 0.99
N VAL A 18 -2.29 -14.92 -0.01
CA VAL A 18 -2.94 -13.61 0.20
C VAL A 18 -4.31 -13.81 0.87
N ARG A 19 -5.12 -14.77 0.40
CA ARG A 19 -6.40 -15.13 1.02
C ARG A 19 -6.23 -15.59 2.46
N GLU A 20 -5.23 -16.43 2.71
CA GLU A 20 -4.93 -16.91 4.05
C GLU A 20 -4.48 -15.78 4.98
N ALA A 21 -3.67 -14.83 4.49
CA ALA A 21 -3.28 -13.64 5.24
C ALA A 21 -4.51 -12.81 5.65
N VAL A 22 -5.41 -12.52 4.71
CA VAL A 22 -6.68 -11.82 4.99
C VAL A 22 -7.52 -12.60 6.01
N ALA A 23 -7.77 -13.88 5.77
CA ALA A 23 -8.61 -14.71 6.63
C ALA A 23 -8.05 -14.89 8.05
N SER A 24 -6.71 -14.89 8.19
CA SER A 24 -6.03 -15.01 9.48
C SER A 24 -5.94 -13.67 10.23
N GLY A 25 -6.35 -12.56 9.60
CA GLY A 25 -6.25 -11.23 10.19
C GLY A 25 -4.82 -10.68 10.23
N ASP A 26 -3.93 -11.16 9.34
CA ASP A 26 -2.59 -10.59 9.19
C ASP A 26 -2.71 -9.11 8.75
N PRO A 27 -1.90 -8.20 9.30
CA PRO A 27 -1.96 -6.76 8.97
C PRO A 27 -1.27 -6.41 7.63
N GLY A 28 -0.84 -7.41 6.87
CA GLY A 28 -0.06 -7.24 5.65
C GLY A 28 0.54 -8.54 5.14
N ILE A 29 1.45 -8.40 4.19
CA ILE A 29 2.24 -9.46 3.58
C ILE A 29 3.69 -9.01 3.38
N LEU A 30 4.61 -9.97 3.33
CA LEU A 30 6.00 -9.74 2.99
C LEU A 30 6.30 -10.26 1.58
N VAL A 31 6.84 -9.39 0.73
CA VAL A 31 7.12 -9.69 -0.68
C VAL A 31 8.62 -9.69 -0.94
N PHE A 32 9.12 -10.78 -1.53
CA PHE A 32 10.53 -10.99 -1.88
C PHE A 32 10.75 -10.89 -3.39
N ASP A 33 12.03 -10.90 -3.80
CA ASP A 33 12.47 -10.95 -5.19
C ASP A 33 11.92 -9.80 -6.05
N LEU A 34 11.82 -8.59 -5.48
CA LEU A 34 11.26 -7.42 -6.17
C LEU A 34 12.15 -7.00 -7.36
N PRO A 35 11.72 -7.24 -8.61
CA PRO A 35 12.54 -6.95 -9.79
C PRO A 35 12.65 -5.44 -10.04
N ILE A 36 11.67 -4.69 -9.54
CA ILE A 36 11.51 -3.25 -9.71
C ILE A 36 12.74 -2.48 -9.16
N LEU A 37 13.53 -3.13 -8.29
CA LEU A 37 14.68 -2.54 -7.60
C LEU A 37 16.00 -3.30 -7.88
N GLN A 38 16.00 -4.35 -8.71
CA GLN A 38 17.18 -5.18 -9.01
C GLN A 38 18.28 -4.49 -9.84
N GLY A 39 18.01 -3.32 -10.43
CA GLY A 39 18.99 -2.53 -11.20
C GLY A 39 19.20 -1.10 -10.70
N ASP A 40 18.44 -0.66 -9.70
CA ASP A 40 18.30 0.74 -9.31
C ASP A 40 18.66 1.00 -7.84
N ASP A 41 19.55 0.18 -7.26
CA ASP A 41 20.08 0.42 -5.91
C ASP A 41 20.70 1.82 -5.77
N VAL A 42 21.20 2.40 -6.88
CA VAL A 42 21.70 3.78 -6.93
C VAL A 42 20.55 4.77 -6.70
N SER A 43 19.37 4.54 -7.26
CA SER A 43 18.22 5.44 -7.15
C SER A 43 17.64 5.48 -5.74
N LEU A 44 17.63 4.34 -5.02
CA LEU A 44 17.18 4.31 -3.62
C LEU A 44 18.21 4.92 -2.66
N LYS A 45 19.50 4.62 -2.85
CA LYS A 45 20.59 5.14 -2.00
C LYS A 45 20.87 6.63 -2.21
N THR A 46 20.38 7.20 -3.31
CA THR A 46 20.51 8.64 -3.61
C THR A 46 19.33 9.47 -3.13
N LEU A 47 18.28 8.84 -2.58
CA LEU A 47 17.21 9.59 -1.93
C LEU A 47 17.78 10.32 -0.70
N PRO A 48 17.52 11.64 -0.56
CA PRO A 48 17.93 12.38 0.63
C PRO A 48 17.33 11.78 1.89
N GLN A 49 18.06 11.82 3.00
CA GLN A 49 17.52 11.46 4.31
C GLN A 49 16.45 12.48 4.75
N GLY A 50 15.35 12.00 5.35
CA GLY A 50 14.23 12.85 5.76
C GLY A 50 13.43 13.42 4.59
N LEU A 51 13.56 12.83 3.39
CA LEU A 51 12.78 13.20 2.22
C LEU A 51 11.30 12.95 2.51
N VAL A 52 10.46 13.94 2.16
CA VAL A 52 9.00 13.79 2.10
C VAL A 52 8.55 14.36 0.77
N VAL A 53 8.00 13.50 -0.08
CA VAL A 53 7.55 13.86 -1.42
C VAL A 53 6.11 13.39 -1.59
N GLN A 54 5.25 14.30 -2.01
CA GLN A 54 3.89 13.99 -2.42
C GLN A 54 3.79 14.02 -3.95
N LYS A 55 2.87 13.23 -4.49
CA LYS A 55 2.60 13.07 -5.92
C LYS A 55 2.46 14.39 -6.69
N HIS A 56 1.85 15.41 -6.07
CA HIS A 56 1.66 16.75 -6.66
C HIS A 56 2.65 17.82 -6.16
N GLY A 57 3.72 17.41 -5.49
CA GLY A 57 4.80 18.31 -5.10
C GLY A 57 5.67 18.70 -6.29
N THR A 58 6.85 19.26 -6.00
CA THR A 58 7.94 19.46 -6.97
C THR A 58 9.06 18.43 -6.72
N PRO A 59 8.85 17.13 -7.03
CA PRO A 59 9.82 16.08 -6.77
C PRO A 59 11.05 16.18 -7.68
N SER A 60 12.18 15.63 -7.21
CA SER A 60 13.30 15.32 -8.09
C SER A 60 12.96 14.16 -9.03
N SER A 61 13.63 14.07 -10.18
CA SER A 61 13.42 12.96 -11.14
C SER A 61 13.60 11.58 -10.49
N VAL A 62 14.60 11.44 -9.62
CA VAL A 62 14.85 10.19 -8.87
C VAL A 62 13.66 9.80 -7.98
N SER A 63 13.06 10.79 -7.29
CA SER A 63 11.90 10.52 -6.43
C SER A 63 10.69 10.10 -7.26
N VAL A 64 10.48 10.71 -8.43
CA VAL A 64 9.41 10.34 -9.36
C VAL A 64 9.59 8.89 -9.85
N ASP A 65 10.81 8.53 -10.28
CA ASP A 65 11.10 7.18 -10.78
C ASP A 65 10.83 6.11 -9.71
N VAL A 66 11.21 6.37 -8.46
CA VAL A 66 10.94 5.48 -7.31
C VAL A 66 9.44 5.39 -7.04
N MET A 67 8.72 6.53 -7.03
CA MET A 67 7.26 6.54 -6.83
C MET A 67 6.54 5.76 -7.92
N GLU A 68 6.85 5.96 -9.20
CA GLU A 68 6.24 5.23 -10.31
C GLU A 68 6.44 3.72 -10.20
N LYS A 69 7.64 3.31 -9.78
CA LYS A 69 8.01 1.92 -9.56
C LYS A 69 7.21 1.29 -8.42
N LEU A 70 7.12 1.96 -7.28
CA LEU A 70 6.35 1.48 -6.12
C LEU A 70 4.85 1.52 -6.38
N HIS A 71 4.39 2.45 -7.20
CA HIS A 71 3.01 2.53 -7.64
C HIS A 71 2.64 1.37 -8.59
N LYS A 72 3.51 1.03 -9.56
CA LYS A 72 3.33 -0.17 -10.39
C LYS A 72 3.32 -1.44 -9.53
N PHE A 73 4.16 -1.50 -8.50
CA PHE A 73 4.14 -2.60 -7.53
C PHE A 73 2.80 -2.70 -6.80
N SER A 74 2.25 -1.57 -6.33
CA SER A 74 0.98 -1.59 -5.59
C SER A 74 -0.17 -2.14 -6.43
N HIS A 75 -0.20 -1.85 -7.74
CA HIS A 75 -1.19 -2.43 -8.67
C HIS A 75 -1.07 -3.96 -8.79
N VAL A 76 0.14 -4.51 -8.75
CA VAL A 76 0.34 -5.97 -8.73
C VAL A 76 -0.25 -6.60 -7.46
N VAL A 77 -0.08 -5.94 -6.31
CA VAL A 77 -0.68 -6.37 -5.04
C VAL A 77 -2.21 -6.21 -5.06
N PHE A 78 -2.71 -5.09 -5.58
CA PHE A 78 -4.13 -4.77 -5.67
C PHE A 78 -4.93 -5.81 -6.40
N LYS A 79 -4.42 -6.33 -7.53
CA LYS A 79 -5.10 -7.41 -8.25
C LYS A 79 -5.35 -8.63 -7.38
N ASN A 80 -4.32 -9.08 -6.65
CA ASN A 80 -4.45 -10.21 -5.74
C ASN A 80 -5.42 -9.90 -4.59
N LEU A 81 -5.38 -8.69 -4.04
CA LEU A 81 -6.30 -8.26 -2.99
C LEU A 81 -7.74 -8.18 -3.47
N SER A 82 -8.00 -7.61 -4.65
CA SER A 82 -9.33 -7.57 -5.27
C SER A 82 -9.94 -8.96 -5.37
N HIS A 83 -9.14 -9.98 -5.71
CA HIS A 83 -9.58 -11.37 -5.73
C HIS A 83 -9.68 -12.04 -4.34
N ALA A 84 -8.87 -11.61 -3.38
CA ALA A 84 -8.86 -12.18 -2.03
C ALA A 84 -10.05 -11.69 -1.19
N VAL A 85 -10.48 -10.45 -1.41
CA VAL A 85 -11.59 -9.81 -0.68
C VAL A 85 -12.85 -9.66 -1.53
N GLU A 86 -12.89 -10.36 -2.67
CA GLU A 86 -14.07 -10.47 -3.56
C GLU A 86 -14.64 -9.11 -4.03
N LEU A 87 -13.76 -8.16 -4.34
CA LEU A 87 -14.13 -6.90 -4.99
C LEU A 87 -14.75 -7.16 -6.37
N PRO A 88 -15.58 -6.26 -6.92
CA PRO A 88 -16.46 -6.59 -8.05
C PRO A 88 -15.69 -6.78 -9.35
N CYS A 89 -14.49 -6.21 -9.44
CA CYS A 89 -13.57 -6.41 -10.53
C CYS A 89 -12.13 -6.35 -10.03
N GLU A 90 -11.25 -7.04 -10.73
CA GLU A 90 -9.81 -7.09 -10.46
C GLU A 90 -9.20 -5.68 -10.41
N LYS A 91 -9.66 -4.78 -11.29
CA LYS A 91 -9.22 -3.39 -11.42
C LYS A 91 -9.81 -2.44 -10.37
N TYR A 92 -10.62 -2.99 -9.46
CA TYR A 92 -11.13 -2.38 -8.23
C TYR A 92 -10.30 -1.21 -7.73
N LEU A 93 -9.22 -1.63 -7.10
CA LEU A 93 -8.30 -0.76 -6.42
C LEU A 93 -7.41 -0.02 -7.43
N ASP A 94 -7.05 -0.62 -8.57
CA ASP A 94 -6.22 0.04 -9.60
C ASP A 94 -6.87 1.35 -10.09
N GLU A 95 -8.19 1.35 -10.35
CA GLU A 95 -8.93 2.54 -10.82
C GLU A 95 -9.00 3.64 -9.74
N MET A 96 -9.10 3.25 -8.47
CA MET A 96 -9.07 4.20 -7.35
C MET A 96 -7.71 4.86 -7.13
N HIS A 97 -6.66 4.28 -7.71
CA HIS A 97 -5.27 4.67 -7.52
C HIS A 97 -4.59 4.91 -8.87
N GLU A 98 -5.27 5.48 -9.86
CA GLU A 98 -4.63 5.83 -11.12
C GLU A 98 -3.49 6.85 -10.89
N TYR A 99 -2.28 6.54 -11.36
CA TYR A 99 -1.10 7.39 -11.15
C TYR A 99 -1.22 8.77 -11.82
N THR A 100 -1.90 8.89 -12.95
CA THR A 100 -2.05 10.17 -13.65
C THR A 100 -3.15 11.06 -13.07
N ALA A 101 -4.05 10.49 -12.26
CA ALA A 101 -5.14 11.23 -11.65
C ALA A 101 -4.69 11.96 -10.37
N PRO A 102 -5.40 13.02 -9.96
CA PRO A 102 -5.06 13.73 -8.74
C PRO A 102 -5.14 12.85 -7.47
N GLY A 103 -4.01 12.63 -6.79
CA GLY A 103 -3.97 11.88 -5.53
C GLY A 103 -2.87 12.34 -4.58
N ASN A 104 -2.86 11.74 -3.39
CA ASN A 104 -1.98 12.14 -2.28
C ASN A 104 -0.96 11.05 -1.91
N ASP A 105 -0.58 10.22 -2.89
CA ASP A 105 0.50 9.25 -2.73
C ASP A 105 1.77 9.97 -2.24
N GLU A 106 2.46 9.33 -1.30
CA GLU A 106 3.55 9.97 -0.57
C GLU A 106 4.72 9.02 -0.37
N LEU A 107 5.90 9.48 -0.74
CA LEU A 107 7.18 8.81 -0.50
C LEU A 107 7.90 9.51 0.66
N ARG A 108 8.36 8.72 1.63
CA ARG A 108 9.22 9.18 2.72
C ARG A 108 10.51 8.37 2.80
N THR A 109 11.60 9.01 3.20
CA THR A 109 12.77 8.32 3.77
C THR A 109 12.82 8.57 5.27
N VAL A 110 13.00 7.51 6.05
CA VAL A 110 12.97 7.57 7.52
C VAL A 110 14.20 6.85 8.08
N PRO A 111 14.98 7.47 8.97
CA PRO A 111 16.09 6.81 9.63
C PRO A 111 15.67 5.55 10.39
N LEU A 112 16.54 4.54 10.48
CA LEU A 112 16.24 3.26 11.15
C LEU A 112 15.81 3.38 12.62
N ASN A 113 16.30 4.42 13.31
CA ASN A 113 16.03 4.70 14.71
C ASN A 113 14.76 5.53 14.93
N GLU A 114 14.10 5.96 13.86
CA GLU A 114 12.87 6.74 13.94
C GLU A 114 11.64 5.86 13.71
N PRO A 115 10.52 6.15 14.40
CA PRO A 115 9.29 5.40 14.23
C PRO A 115 8.68 5.66 12.85
N LEU A 116 8.23 4.59 12.19
CA LEU A 116 7.47 4.71 10.96
C LEU A 116 6.00 5.02 11.27
N ALA A 117 5.46 6.12 10.75
CA ALA A 117 4.07 6.49 10.99
C ALA A 117 3.08 5.54 10.29
N ASN A 118 2.04 5.11 11.00
CA ASN A 118 0.92 4.37 10.41
C ASN A 118 -0.12 5.36 9.86
N GLU A 119 0.19 5.93 8.69
CA GLU A 119 -0.65 6.93 8.04
C GLU A 119 -1.87 6.30 7.34
N TRP A 120 -2.90 7.12 7.11
CA TRP A 120 -4.03 6.71 6.28
C TRP A 120 -3.57 6.40 4.84
N SER A 121 -3.74 5.15 4.43
CA SER A 121 -3.36 4.62 3.12
C SER A 121 -4.25 3.41 2.78
N THR A 122 -4.27 3.01 1.51
CA THR A 122 -4.79 1.71 1.06
C THR A 122 -3.73 0.64 1.26
N LEU A 123 -2.49 0.94 0.87
CA LEU A 123 -1.31 0.14 1.18
C LEU A 123 -0.21 1.04 1.72
N THR A 124 0.55 0.53 2.68
CA THR A 124 1.84 1.11 3.06
C THR A 124 2.94 0.13 2.68
N ILE A 125 3.81 0.55 1.76
CA ILE A 125 4.93 -0.26 1.29
C ILE A 125 6.19 0.24 2.00
N VAL A 126 6.85 -0.65 2.75
CA VAL A 126 8.06 -0.36 3.51
C VAL A 126 9.22 -1.19 2.95
N LEU A 127 10.30 -0.51 2.58
CA LEU A 127 11.54 -1.12 2.09
C LEU A 127 12.73 -0.63 2.92
N ASN A 128 13.81 -1.39 2.92
CA ASN A 128 15.09 -0.97 3.49
C ASN A 128 16.10 -0.71 2.36
N THR A 129 16.85 0.40 2.43
CA THR A 129 17.83 0.74 1.37
C THR A 129 18.97 -0.28 1.22
N SER A 130 19.28 -1.05 2.27
CA SER A 130 20.28 -2.11 2.22
C SER A 130 19.72 -3.45 1.73
N HIS A 131 18.39 -3.59 1.68
CA HIS A 131 17.70 -4.83 1.29
C HIS A 131 16.51 -4.52 0.39
N SER A 132 16.80 -3.88 -0.74
CA SER A 132 15.83 -3.40 -1.73
C SER A 132 14.99 -4.50 -2.40
N GLN A 133 15.36 -5.78 -2.21
CA GLN A 133 14.67 -6.93 -2.77
C GLN A 133 13.44 -7.38 -1.98
N GLN A 134 13.20 -6.77 -0.81
CA GLN A 134 12.12 -7.15 0.09
C GLN A 134 11.27 -5.94 0.44
N ALA A 135 9.95 -6.11 0.43
CA ALA A 135 9.01 -5.10 0.90
C ALA A 135 7.99 -5.69 1.85
N LEU A 136 7.83 -5.04 2.99
CA LEU A 136 6.66 -5.22 3.83
C LEU A 136 5.52 -4.40 3.23
N VAL A 137 4.42 -5.06 2.90
CA VAL A 137 3.22 -4.43 2.35
C VAL A 137 2.11 -4.55 3.37
N LEU A 138 1.79 -3.44 4.02
CA LEU A 138 0.77 -3.38 5.06
C LEU A 138 -0.58 -2.99 4.46
N PHE A 139 -1.63 -3.63 4.98
CA PHE A 139 -3.01 -3.31 4.66
C PHE A 139 -3.42 -2.05 5.41
N GLY A 140 -3.55 -0.95 4.67
CA GLY A 140 -3.83 0.34 5.26
C GLY A 140 -5.29 0.48 5.72
N ALA A 141 -5.54 1.51 6.53
CA ALA A 141 -6.87 1.77 7.07
C ALA A 141 -7.94 2.07 5.99
N ALA A 142 -7.53 2.60 4.83
CA ALA A 142 -8.44 2.81 3.70
C ALA A 142 -8.88 1.48 3.10
N LEU A 143 -7.96 0.51 2.93
CA LEU A 143 -8.31 -0.83 2.42
C LEU A 143 -9.26 -1.56 3.36
N SER A 144 -9.01 -1.48 4.67
CA SER A 144 -9.93 -2.03 5.68
C SER A 144 -11.33 -1.40 5.55
N THR A 145 -11.41 -0.11 5.25
CA THR A 145 -12.70 0.57 5.01
C THR A 145 -13.37 0.09 3.73
N PHE A 146 -12.61 -0.05 2.63
CA PHE A 146 -13.14 -0.50 1.34
C PHE A 146 -13.65 -1.94 1.36
N THR A 147 -13.02 -2.77 2.20
CA THR A 147 -13.33 -4.18 2.35
C THR A 147 -14.24 -4.47 3.54
N GLU A 148 -14.91 -3.44 4.09
CA GLU A 148 -15.81 -3.55 5.24
C GLU A 148 -15.20 -4.30 6.45
N GLY A 149 -13.90 -4.13 6.67
CA GLY A 149 -13.15 -4.74 7.77
C GLY A 149 -12.60 -6.13 7.49
N MET A 150 -12.75 -6.67 6.26
CA MET A 150 -12.16 -7.98 5.91
C MET A 150 -10.65 -7.99 6.04
N THR A 151 -9.96 -6.89 5.69
CA THR A 151 -8.52 -6.77 5.92
C THR A 151 -8.23 -6.14 7.27
N SER A 152 -7.39 -6.81 8.05
CA SER A 152 -6.83 -6.27 9.29
C SER A 152 -5.82 -5.16 8.98
N LYS A 153 -5.86 -4.06 9.74
CA LYS A 153 -4.89 -2.96 9.62
C LYS A 153 -3.88 -3.02 10.77
N PRO A 154 -2.65 -2.49 10.61
CA PRO A 154 -1.70 -2.37 11.72
C PRO A 154 -2.32 -1.60 12.90
N PRO A 155 -2.16 -2.08 14.15
CA PRO A 155 -2.67 -1.39 15.33
C PRO A 155 -1.82 -0.17 15.66
N GLY A 156 -2.43 0.86 16.25
CA GLY A 156 -1.73 2.06 16.72
C GLY A 156 -1.29 3.02 15.62
N SER A 157 -0.53 4.05 16.01
CA SER A 157 -0.08 5.13 15.13
C SER A 157 1.33 4.92 14.56
N VAL A 158 2.00 3.82 14.93
CA VAL A 158 3.36 3.49 14.52
C VAL A 158 3.40 2.09 13.95
N ILE A 159 4.07 1.90 12.83
CA ILE A 159 4.29 0.62 12.19
C ILE A 159 5.42 -0.11 12.94
N ASP A 160 5.11 -1.31 13.42
CA ASP A 160 6.13 -2.23 13.93
C ASP A 160 6.81 -2.95 12.74
N VAL A 161 8.06 -2.55 12.46
CA VAL A 161 8.90 -3.17 11.42
C VAL A 161 9.74 -4.34 11.95
N GLY A 162 9.46 -4.83 13.17
CA GLY A 162 10.10 -6.00 13.78
C GLY A 162 10.15 -7.23 12.88
N GLU A 163 9.14 -7.42 12.03
CA GLU A 163 9.08 -8.54 11.09
C GLU A 163 10.12 -8.43 9.94
N LEU A 164 10.46 -7.22 9.51
CA LEU A 164 11.55 -7.00 8.56
C LEU A 164 12.90 -7.30 9.21
N PHE A 165 13.13 -6.85 10.44
CA PHE A 165 14.37 -7.13 11.17
C PHE A 165 14.62 -8.63 11.35
N GLY A 166 13.58 -9.41 11.66
CA GLY A 166 13.68 -10.85 11.89
C GLY A 166 14.13 -11.65 10.66
N LEU A 167 13.97 -11.10 9.47
CA LEU A 167 14.25 -11.78 8.19
C LEU A 167 15.48 -11.23 7.47
N ILE A 168 15.88 -10.00 7.82
CA ILE A 168 16.92 -9.25 7.13
C ILE A 168 18.25 -9.23 7.93
N GLY A 169 18.23 -9.63 9.20
CA GLY A 169 19.38 -9.48 10.08
C GLY A 169 19.57 -8.02 10.49
N LYS A 170 20.78 -7.64 10.91
CA LYS A 170 21.06 -6.29 11.41
C LYS A 170 20.86 -5.28 10.27
N SER A 171 19.75 -4.54 10.27
CA SER A 171 19.45 -3.59 9.21
C SER A 171 20.39 -2.39 9.30
N GLU A 172 21.04 -2.05 8.20
CA GLU A 172 21.75 -0.80 7.98
C GLU A 172 20.96 0.04 6.96
N GLY A 173 21.25 1.35 6.86
CA GLY A 173 20.60 2.25 5.89
C GLY A 173 19.39 3.02 6.44
N ASP A 174 18.44 3.32 5.56
CA ASP A 174 17.21 4.06 5.87
C ASP A 174 15.99 3.23 5.43
N TRP A 175 14.85 3.50 6.05
CA TRP A 175 13.56 3.02 5.59
C TRP A 175 13.06 3.90 4.43
N ILE A 176 12.53 3.27 3.41
CA ILE A 176 11.76 3.92 2.36
C ILE A 176 10.31 3.50 2.56
N VAL A 177 9.44 4.49 2.74
CA VAL A 177 8.02 4.25 2.97
C VAL A 177 7.21 4.92 1.88
N TYR A 178 6.37 4.15 1.20
CA TYR A 178 5.45 4.67 0.20
C TYR A 178 4.01 4.40 0.64
N TYR A 179 3.28 5.48 0.89
CA TYR A 179 1.87 5.46 1.25
C TYR A 179 1.04 5.59 -0.01
N VAL A 180 0.41 4.49 -0.41
CA VAL A 180 -0.52 4.46 -1.54
C VAL A 180 -1.87 4.95 -1.05
N ARG A 181 -2.34 6.09 -1.53
CA ARG A 181 -3.57 6.75 -1.06
C ARG A 181 -4.60 6.80 -2.18
N PRO A 182 -5.90 6.65 -1.86
CA PRO A 182 -6.96 6.87 -2.84
C PRO A 182 -6.86 8.27 -3.44
N ASN A 183 -7.16 8.39 -4.74
CA ASN A 183 -7.23 9.67 -5.43
C ASN A 183 -8.37 10.55 -4.84
N GLU A 184 -8.21 11.87 -4.91
CA GLU A 184 -9.05 12.82 -4.15
C GLU A 184 -10.54 12.80 -4.52
N ASP A 185 -10.82 12.51 -5.80
CA ASP A 185 -12.16 12.51 -6.38
C ASP A 185 -12.76 11.10 -6.53
N VAL A 186 -12.13 10.08 -5.94
CA VAL A 186 -12.68 8.73 -5.91
C VAL A 186 -13.81 8.66 -4.88
N PHE A 187 -14.99 8.32 -5.34
CA PHE A 187 -16.14 8.06 -4.49
C PHE A 187 -16.16 6.59 -4.11
N TYR A 188 -16.28 6.30 -2.82
CA TYR A 188 -16.61 4.95 -2.38
C TYR A 188 -18.03 4.63 -2.81
N THR A 189 -18.18 3.70 -3.75
CA THR A 189 -19.46 3.08 -4.06
C THR A 189 -19.49 1.70 -3.40
N ARG A 190 -20.31 1.58 -2.34
CA ARG A 190 -20.64 0.31 -1.67
C ARG A 190 -21.18 -0.75 -2.64
N THR A 191 -21.63 -0.33 -3.82
CA THR A 191 -22.23 -1.12 -4.91
C THR A 191 -21.24 -1.96 -5.73
N ALA A 192 -19.99 -1.98 -5.33
CA ALA A 192 -18.92 -2.77 -5.91
C ALA A 192 -18.97 -4.25 -5.49
N GLY A 193 -20.16 -4.84 -5.49
CA GLY A 193 -20.39 -6.19 -5.01
C GLY A 193 -21.88 -6.37 -4.89
N ALA A 194 -22.50 -6.86 -5.95
CA ALA A 194 -23.93 -7.05 -6.02
C ALA A 194 -24.38 -8.12 -5.01
N LEU A 195 -24.65 -7.71 -3.77
CA LEU A 195 -25.69 -8.17 -2.85
C LEU A 195 -25.51 -7.38 -1.54
N MET A 196 -26.61 -6.96 -0.95
CA MET A 196 -26.74 -6.27 0.36
C MET A 196 -26.88 -4.74 0.32
N THR A 197 -28.11 -4.32 0.00
CA THR A 197 -28.83 -3.13 0.49
C THR A 197 -28.40 -1.74 -0.04
N PRO A 198 -29.30 -0.98 -0.69
CA PRO A 198 -29.00 0.37 -1.15
C PRO A 198 -28.74 1.32 0.03
N LEU A 199 -27.77 2.23 -0.14
CA LEU A 199 -27.72 3.48 0.63
C LEU A 199 -29.11 4.14 0.58
N SER A 200 -29.53 4.72 1.70
CA SER A 200 -30.72 5.57 1.66
C SER A 200 -30.45 6.77 0.73
N THR A 201 -31.48 7.27 0.04
CA THR A 201 -31.39 8.38 -0.92
C THR A 201 -30.65 9.59 -0.35
N THR A 202 -30.72 9.76 0.97
CA THR A 202 -30.07 10.81 1.76
C THR A 202 -28.54 10.67 1.83
N GLU A 203 -27.97 9.46 1.84
CA GLU A 203 -26.51 9.24 1.88
C GLU A 203 -25.86 9.46 0.50
N TYR A 204 -26.58 9.14 -0.58
CA TYR A 204 -26.18 9.46 -1.96
C TYR A 204 -26.16 10.97 -2.20
N GLU A 205 -27.16 11.70 -1.67
CA GLU A 205 -27.22 13.16 -1.73
C GLU A 205 -26.12 13.85 -0.90
N GLN A 206 -25.62 13.19 0.16
CA GLN A 206 -24.59 13.76 1.05
C GLN A 206 -23.15 13.70 0.52
N ARG A 207 -22.86 12.92 -0.54
CA ARG A 207 -21.53 12.86 -1.21
C ARG A 207 -20.32 12.90 -0.26
N LYS A 208 -20.31 12.09 0.81
CA LYS A 208 -19.13 12.00 1.71
C LYS A 208 -17.93 11.57 0.89
N ARG A 209 -16.94 12.45 0.78
CA ARG A 209 -15.70 12.16 0.05
C ARG A 209 -14.81 11.31 0.96
N ILE A 210 -13.92 10.49 0.39
CA ILE A 210 -12.99 9.65 1.18
C ILE A 210 -12.18 10.50 2.18
N LYS A 211 -11.86 11.75 1.83
CA LYS A 211 -11.19 12.71 2.74
C LYS A 211 -12.00 13.07 4.00
N ASP A 212 -13.33 12.96 3.94
CA ASP A 212 -14.25 13.28 5.04
C ASP A 212 -14.42 12.08 5.99
N SER A 213 -13.94 10.90 5.60
CA SER A 213 -13.94 9.66 6.40
C SER A 213 -12.69 9.52 7.28
N LYS A 214 -12.01 10.61 7.63
CA LYS A 214 -11.03 10.60 8.73
C LYS A 214 -11.78 10.23 10.01
N ILE A 215 -11.82 8.94 10.32
CA ILE A 215 -12.34 8.44 11.58
C ILE A 215 -11.38 8.96 12.65
N VAL A 216 -11.89 9.87 13.48
CA VAL A 216 -11.27 10.35 14.72
C VAL A 216 -11.07 9.19 15.69
#